data_AF-A0A1R0WBB6-F1
#
_entry.id   AF-A0A1R0WBB6-F1
#
_cell.length_a   1.000
_cell.length_b   1.000
_cell.length_c   1.000
_cell.angle_alpha   90.00
_cell.angle_beta   90.00
_cell.angle_gamma   90.00
#
_symmetry.space_group_name_H-M   'P 1'
#
loop_
_entity.id
_entity.type
_entity.pdbx_description
1 polymer ?
#
loop_
_entity_poly.entity_id
_entity_poly.type
_entity_poly.pdbx_seq_one_letter_code
_entity_poly.pdbx_strand_id
1 'polypeptide(L)'
;MSGYPIEYRFEKGYFLIHYSATKYREGDIAVVKLLDRPFKDKVEMMLNTKNYACATKVEFLNFDPVTNEKPELLSVGRSMEQSEFDRMWDTMNGYFG
;
A
#
# COMPACT_ATOMS: atom_id res chain seq x y z
N MET A 1 -1.30 -21.73 5.86
CA MET A 1 -1.98 -20.46 5.52
C MET A 1 -1.01 -19.35 5.84
N SER A 2 -0.30 -18.83 4.85
CA SER A 2 0.71 -17.79 5.06
C SER A 2 0.63 -16.73 3.96
N GLY A 3 -0.54 -16.13 3.82
CA GLY A 3 -0.71 -14.82 3.20
C GLY A 3 -1.00 -13.84 4.34
N TYR A 4 -0.17 -12.81 4.50
CA TYR A 4 -0.39 -11.78 5.52
C TYR A 4 -1.68 -11.03 5.18
N PRO A 5 -2.57 -10.72 6.14
CA PRO A 5 -3.71 -9.88 5.83
C PRO A 5 -3.20 -8.50 5.42
N ILE A 6 -3.23 -8.26 4.12
CA ILE A 6 -2.96 -6.96 3.51
C ILE A 6 -4.22 -6.14 3.75
N GLU A 7 -4.14 -5.24 4.72
CA GLU A 7 -5.20 -4.25 4.94
C GLU A 7 -4.94 -3.07 4.01
N TYR A 8 -5.98 -2.56 3.37
CA TYR A 8 -5.85 -1.37 2.55
C TYR A 8 -7.03 -0.42 2.74
N ARG A 9 -6.79 0.88 2.56
CA ARG A 9 -7.80 1.92 2.68
C ARG A 9 -7.51 3.08 1.75
N PHE A 10 -8.56 3.81 1.40
CA PHE A 10 -8.45 5.08 0.70
C PHE A 10 -8.32 6.23 1.69
N GLU A 11 -7.47 7.21 1.39
CA GLU A 11 -7.29 8.41 2.20
C GLU A 11 -6.80 9.57 1.32
N LYS A 12 -7.54 10.69 1.25
CA LYS A 12 -7.11 11.95 0.59
C LYS A 12 -6.49 11.78 -0.81
N GLY A 13 -7.05 10.91 -1.65
CA GLY A 13 -6.51 10.64 -3.00
C GLY A 13 -5.33 9.67 -3.03
N TYR A 14 -5.13 8.91 -1.96
CA TYR A 14 -4.15 7.83 -1.87
C TYR A 14 -4.84 6.51 -1.57
N PHE A 15 -4.20 5.43 -2.01
CA PHE A 15 -4.51 4.07 -1.62
C PHE A 15 -3.37 3.53 -0.77
N LEU A 16 -3.68 3.25 0.50
CA LEU A 16 -2.73 2.89 1.52
C LEU A 16 -2.79 1.39 1.75
N ILE A 17 -1.66 0.71 1.67
CA ILE A 17 -1.55 -0.75 1.79
C ILE A 17 -0.63 -1.08 2.96
N HIS A 18 -1.15 -1.75 3.99
CA HIS A 18 -0.38 -2.15 5.16
C HIS A 18 0.19 -3.56 5.01
N TYR A 19 1.49 -3.68 5.20
CA TYR A 19 2.18 -4.95 5.35
C TYR A 19 2.58 -5.13 6.80
N SER A 20 1.85 -5.99 7.51
CA SER A 20 2.09 -6.26 8.93
C SER A 20 3.51 -6.76 9.22
N ALA A 21 4.02 -6.39 10.40
CA ALA A 21 5.31 -6.87 10.89
C ALA A 21 5.32 -8.40 11.07
N THR A 22 6.50 -8.97 10.91
CA THR A 22 6.75 -10.41 11.02
C THR A 22 7.95 -10.62 11.93
N LYS A 23 8.23 -11.87 12.33
CA LYS A 23 9.46 -12.19 13.08
C LYS A 23 10.76 -11.92 12.31
N TYR A 24 10.70 -11.69 11.00
CA TYR A 24 11.86 -11.50 10.14
C TYR A 24 11.98 -10.11 9.52
N ARG A 25 10.91 -9.31 9.59
CA ARG A 25 10.83 -8.02 8.91
C ARG A 25 9.83 -7.12 9.60
N GLU A 26 10.20 -5.87 9.78
CA GLU A 26 9.30 -4.84 10.29
C GLU A 26 8.12 -4.59 9.33
N GLY A 27 7.03 -4.07 9.89
CA GLY A 27 5.87 -3.68 9.10
C GLY A 27 6.17 -2.42 8.30
N ASP A 28 5.65 -2.34 7.09
CA ASP A 28 5.68 -1.12 6.29
C ASP A 28 4.33 -0.83 5.65
N ILE A 29 4.21 0.37 5.11
CA ILE A 29 3.04 0.83 4.37
C ILE A 29 3.49 1.25 2.97
N ALA A 30 2.81 0.75 1.94
CA ALA A 30 2.89 1.30 0.60
C ALA A 30 1.79 2.36 0.44
N VAL A 31 2.20 3.54 0.03
CA VAL A 31 1.36 4.72 -0.18
C VAL A 31 1.31 4.97 -1.68
N VAL A 32 0.21 4.55 -2.30
CA VAL A 32 -0.01 4.72 -3.73
C VAL A 32 -0.77 6.02 -3.95
N LYS A 33 -0.16 6.99 -4.64
CA LYS A 33 -0.85 8.21 -5.05
C LYS A 33 -1.79 7.89 -6.21
N LEU A 34 -3.09 8.05 -6.01
CA LEU A 34 -4.07 7.84 -7.08
C LEU A 34 -3.96 8.95 -8.13
N LEU A 35 -4.26 8.58 -9.38
CA LEU A 35 -4.41 9.52 -10.49
C LEU A 35 -5.88 9.91 -10.63
N ASP A 36 -6.21 10.77 -11.59
CA ASP A 36 -7.62 11.08 -11.93
C ASP A 36 -8.27 9.99 -12.82
N ARG A 37 -7.63 8.82 -12.92
CA ARG A 37 -8.05 7.67 -13.72
C ARG A 37 -7.47 6.37 -13.15
N PRO A 38 -8.00 5.20 -13.53
CA PRO A 38 -7.36 3.91 -13.26
C PRO A 38 -5.91 3.85 -13.78
N PHE A 39 -5.08 3.07 -13.08
CA PHE A 39 -3.74 2.72 -13.53
C PHE A 39 -3.81 1.78 -14.74
N LYS A 40 -2.94 2.01 -15.72
CA LYS A 40 -2.88 1.19 -16.94
C LYS A 40 -2.23 -0.18 -16.70
N ASP A 41 -1.25 -0.24 -15.80
CA ASP A 41 -0.46 -1.42 -15.51
C ASP A 41 0.22 -1.32 -14.13
N LYS A 42 0.84 -2.43 -13.69
CA LYS A 42 1.53 -2.50 -12.40
C LYS A 42 2.72 -1.55 -12.31
N VAL A 43 3.37 -1.23 -13.43
CA VAL A 43 4.54 -0.34 -13.48
C VAL A 43 4.12 1.09 -13.17
N GLU A 44 3.02 1.56 -13.75
CA GLU A 44 2.48 2.89 -13.45
C GLU A 44 2.09 3.03 -11.98
N MET A 45 1.47 2.01 -11.40
CA MET A 45 1.18 1.97 -9.97
C MET A 45 2.47 2.06 -9.13
N MET A 46 3.49 1.25 -9.45
CA MET A 46 4.76 1.26 -8.71
C MET A 46 5.47 2.62 -8.76
N LEU A 47 5.45 3.31 -9.92
CA LEU A 47 6.03 4.65 -10.06
C LEU A 47 5.29 5.72 -9.22
N ASN A 48 4.05 5.46 -8.84
CA ASN A 48 3.25 6.32 -7.97
C ASN A 48 3.21 5.82 -6.52
N THR A 49 4.04 4.83 -6.17
CA THR A 49 4.08 4.23 -4.83
C THR A 49 5.31 4.70 -4.08
N LYS A 50 5.11 5.10 -2.82
CA LYS A 50 6.19 5.30 -1.83
C LYS A 50 6.02 4.35 -0.66
N ASN A 51 7.10 3.97 -0.01
CA ASN A 51 7.05 3.07 1.14
C ASN A 51 7.55 3.76 2.40
N TYR A 52 6.92 3.48 3.55
CA TYR A 52 7.32 4.03 4.84
C TYR A 52 7.26 2.97 5.93
N ALA A 53 8.04 3.15 6.99
CA ALA A 53 7.92 2.32 8.18
C ALA A 53 6.51 2.46 8.77
N CYS A 54 5.86 1.32 9.03
CA CYS A 54 4.53 1.25 9.61
C CYS A 54 4.37 -0.08 10.36
N ALA A 55 4.83 -0.11 11.60
CA ALA A 55 5.01 -1.34 12.35
C ALA A 55 3.69 -1.90 12.89
N THR A 56 2.70 -1.05 13.14
CA THR A 56 1.46 -1.43 13.83
C THR A 56 0.21 -1.05 13.06
N LYS A 57 -0.88 -1.78 13.31
CA LYS A 57 -2.20 -1.44 12.77
C LYS A 57 -2.69 -0.06 13.20
N VAL A 58 -2.39 0.34 14.44
CA VAL A 58 -2.77 1.67 14.95
C VAL A 58 -2.05 2.77 14.16
N GLU A 59 -0.77 2.57 13.86
CA GLU A 59 0.00 3.49 13.02
C GLU A 59 -0.57 3.56 11.61
N PHE A 60 -0.96 2.43 11.01
CA PHE A 60 -1.62 2.39 9.70
C PHE A 60 -2.94 3.17 9.68
N LEU A 61 -3.80 2.96 10.68
CA LEU A 61 -5.09 3.64 10.78
C LEU A 61 -4.95 5.16 10.97
N ASN A 62 -3.87 5.60 11.62
CA ASN A 62 -3.60 7.02 11.86
C ASN A 62 -2.64 7.65 10.84
N PHE A 63 -2.16 6.89 9.85
CA PHE A 63 -1.21 7.39 8.85
C PHE A 63 -1.87 8.43 7.94
N ASP A 64 -1.29 9.63 7.87
CA ASP A 64 -1.72 10.68 6.95
C ASP A 64 -0.72 10.81 5.79
N PRO A 65 -1.10 10.43 4.56
CA PRO A 65 -0.18 10.45 3.42
C PRO A 65 0.23 11.86 2.98
N VAL A 66 -0.49 12.90 3.41
CA VAL A 66 -0.20 14.29 3.01
C VAL A 66 0.80 14.95 3.96
N THR A 67 0.71 14.64 5.25
CA THR A 67 1.50 15.30 6.31
C THR A 67 2.57 14.39 6.91
N ASN A 68 2.68 13.13 6.46
CA ASN A 68 3.70 12.22 6.93
C ASN A 68 5.13 12.73 6.64
N GLU A 69 5.94 12.82 7.70
CA GLU A 69 7.34 13.23 7.65
C GLU A 69 8.33 12.04 7.74
N LYS A 70 7.84 10.79 7.79
CA LYS A 70 8.72 9.62 7.87
C LYS A 70 9.61 9.52 6.63
N PRO A 71 10.89 9.11 6.80
CA PRO A 71 11.76 8.87 5.68
C PRO A 71 11.21 7.73 4.81
N GLU A 72 11.34 7.89 3.49
CA GLU A 72 10.96 6.87 2.53
C GLU A 72 11.90 5.65 2.63
N LEU A 73 11.31 4.46 2.68
CA LEU A 73 12.03 3.20 2.59
C LEU A 73 12.28 2.88 1.11
N LEU A 74 13.55 2.68 0.75
CA LEU A 74 13.97 2.21 -0.57
C LEU A 74 13.66 0.70 -0.77
N SER A 75 12.53 0.22 -0.27
CA SER A 75 12.12 -1.17 -0.37
C SER A 75 11.56 -1.45 -1.77
N VAL A 76 12.24 -2.33 -2.50
CA VAL A 76 11.78 -2.90 -3.76
C VAL A 76 10.90 -4.12 -3.45
N GLY A 77 9.58 -3.96 -3.59
CA GLY A 77 8.60 -5.06 -3.71
C GLY A 77 8.34 -5.90 -2.44
N ARG A 78 7.07 -6.03 -2.07
CA ARG A 78 6.59 -7.09 -1.17
C ARG A 78 6.02 -8.20 -2.05
N SER A 79 6.39 -9.46 -1.77
CA SER A 79 5.72 -10.61 -2.38
C SER A 79 4.30 -10.72 -1.83
N MET A 80 3.32 -10.80 -2.72
CA MET A 80 1.90 -10.95 -2.42
C MET A 80 1.36 -12.14 -3.23
N GLU A 81 0.40 -12.88 -2.69
CA GLU A 81 -0.27 -13.91 -3.49
C GLU A 81 -0.99 -13.26 -4.68
N GLN A 82 -0.94 -13.89 -5.86
CA GLN A 82 -1.51 -13.28 -7.08
C GLN A 82 -3.01 -12.97 -6.92
N SER A 83 -3.77 -13.82 -6.24
CA SER A 83 -5.21 -13.60 -5.98
C SER A 83 -5.48 -12.47 -4.98
N GLU A 84 -4.58 -12.19 -4.05
CA GLU A 84 -4.64 -11.02 -3.17
C GLU A 84 -4.31 -9.76 -3.95
N PHE A 85 -3.29 -9.83 -4.81
CA PHE A 85 -2.92 -8.73 -5.69
C PHE A 85 -4.08 -8.35 -6.61
N ASP A 86 -4.73 -9.32 -7.25
CA ASP A 86 -5.83 -9.06 -8.17
C ASP A 86 -7.02 -8.39 -7.46
N ARG A 87 -7.37 -8.86 -6.25
CA ARG A 87 -8.42 -8.23 -5.43
C ARG A 87 -8.08 -6.80 -5.03
N MET A 88 -6.83 -6.56 -4.62
CA MET A 88 -6.34 -5.23 -4.28
C MET A 88 -6.35 -4.30 -5.50
N TRP A 89 -5.87 -4.80 -6.65
CA TRP A 89 -5.83 -4.09 -7.92
C TRP A 89 -7.23 -3.68 -8.38
N ASP A 90 -8.18 -4.62 -8.36
CA ASP A 90 -9.57 -4.37 -8.71
C ASP A 90 -10.22 -3.37 -7.76
N THR A 91 -9.92 -3.46 -6.46
CA THR A 91 -10.43 -2.47 -5.49
C THR A 91 -9.88 -1.07 -5.77
N MET A 92 -8.58 -0.96 -5.99
CA MET A 92 -7.91 0.33 -6.24
C MET A 92 -8.38 0.97 -7.55
N ASN A 93 -8.44 0.20 -8.64
CA ASN A 93 -8.86 0.74 -9.94
C ASN A 93 -10.39 0.86 -10.08
N GLY A 94 -11.16 0.13 -9.28
CA GLY A 94 -12.61 0.29 -9.16
C GLY A 94 -13.03 1.59 -8.45
N TYR A 95 -12.10 2.29 -7.78
CA TYR A 95 -12.36 3.58 -7.12
C TYR A 95 -12.95 4.65 -8.06
N PHE A 96 -12.68 4.55 -9.36
CA PHE A 96 -13.07 5.52 -10.38
C PHE A 96 -14.41 5.19 -11.07
N GLY A 97 -15.05 4.07 -10.71
CA GLY A 97 -16.27 3.55 -11.33
C GLY A 97 -17.55 4.01 -10.67
#